data_AF-A0A6I4IB03-F1
#
_entry.id   AF-A0A6I4IB03-F1
#
_cell.length_a   1.000
_cell.length_b   1.000
_cell.length_c   1.000
_cell.angle_alpha   90.00
_cell.angle_beta   90.00
_cell.angle_gamma   90.00
#
_symmetry.space_group_name_H-M   'P 1'
#
loop_
_entity.id
_entity.type
_entity.pdbx_description
1 polymer ?
#
loop_
_entity_poly.entity_id
_entity_poly.type
_entity_poly.pdbx_seq_one_letter_code
_entity_poly.pdbx_strand_id
1 'polypeptide(L)'
;MIFQRSSAFGLYVRLIAFSSILFSCNQKPPRDIAVQGTSPDSEHQRVSFKPVEGIAYTEIRREYENGVGFNPLGYHLQPEWKVTFLPGKDSVRIFSPVLGRFIVNEVIYDHDSVVNVAHSWLKVKLLHPDSLKFQVLYVRNKRIMDTTGQIFMTLYSNKYIKDKLKTTVEDLQKPPRRDSVYIKNLVRQSLAQVTKKAFAATEPVTLTSKVPQVKIKRQVLSRDNALKDATVADNYLLPTFDIEIHKAYANFNHSMQLIVDQNGKLIFDKPTVLLYDEVENRKKVMKGVVDGYLTYYITTTPGKTLGLAHPSFIRVNVKGIQD
;
A
#
# COMPACT_ATOMS: atom_id res chain seq x y z
N MET A 1 -67.23 -10.86 -50.76
CA MET A 1 -66.74 -12.21 -50.45
C MET A 1 -66.51 -12.29 -48.95
N ILE A 2 -67.47 -12.82 -48.17
CA ILE A 2 -67.62 -14.24 -47.79
C ILE A 2 -66.45 -14.63 -46.86
N PHE A 3 -66.69 -14.67 -45.53
CA PHE A 3 -66.73 -15.88 -44.67
C PHE A 3 -65.47 -16.76 -44.81
N GLN A 4 -64.79 -17.25 -43.77
CA GLN A 4 -65.35 -18.13 -42.75
C GLN A 4 -64.28 -18.47 -41.68
N ARG A 5 -64.73 -18.76 -40.45
CA ARG A 5 -63.99 -19.48 -39.40
C ARG A 5 -63.59 -20.89 -39.90
N SER A 6 -62.51 -21.46 -39.34
CA SER A 6 -62.63 -22.82 -38.77
C SER A 6 -61.55 -23.12 -37.72
N SER A 7 -62.07 -23.63 -36.61
CA SER A 7 -61.45 -24.33 -35.49
C SER A 7 -60.86 -25.69 -35.88
N ALA A 8 -59.88 -26.20 -35.11
CA ALA A 8 -60.04 -27.39 -34.27
C ALA A 8 -58.70 -27.99 -33.77
N PHE A 9 -58.70 -28.32 -32.47
CA PHE A 9 -58.20 -29.54 -31.83
C PHE A 9 -56.76 -30.03 -32.07
N GLY A 10 -56.01 -30.16 -30.97
CA GLY A 10 -54.74 -30.88 -30.92
C GLY A 10 -54.14 -30.95 -29.52
N LEU A 11 -54.85 -31.62 -28.62
CA LEU A 11 -54.45 -31.95 -27.25
C LEU A 11 -53.17 -32.83 -27.25
N TYR A 12 -52.09 -32.40 -26.58
CA TYR A 12 -51.14 -33.32 -25.92
C TYR A 12 -50.41 -32.62 -24.78
N VAL A 13 -50.98 -32.77 -23.59
CA VAL A 13 -50.29 -32.57 -22.30
C VAL A 13 -49.31 -33.73 -22.15
N ARG A 14 -48.00 -33.44 -22.09
CA ARG A 14 -47.02 -34.35 -21.49
C ARG A 14 -46.43 -33.68 -20.25
N LEU A 15 -46.96 -34.10 -19.11
CA LEU A 15 -46.36 -34.00 -17.79
C LEU A 15 -44.99 -34.68 -17.83
N ILE A 16 -43.91 -33.89 -17.84
CA ILE A 16 -42.58 -34.38 -17.51
C ILE A 16 -42.40 -34.10 -16.02
N ALA A 17 -42.55 -35.15 -15.21
CA ALA A 17 -42.20 -35.15 -13.81
C ALA A 17 -40.69 -34.88 -13.68
N PHE A 18 -40.33 -33.67 -13.24
CA PHE A 18 -38.98 -33.33 -12.84
C PHE A 18 -38.69 -34.01 -11.50
N SER A 19 -38.20 -35.26 -11.58
CA SER A 19 -37.63 -35.98 -10.44
C SER A 19 -36.42 -35.19 -9.93
N SER A 20 -36.64 -34.50 -8.81
CA SER A 20 -35.59 -33.78 -8.09
C SER A 20 -34.76 -34.79 -7.31
N ILE A 21 -33.75 -35.38 -7.96
CA ILE A 21 -32.73 -36.17 -7.27
C ILE A 21 -31.82 -35.17 -6.55
N LEU A 22 -32.16 -34.90 -5.28
CA LEU A 22 -31.28 -34.26 -4.32
C LEU A 22 -30.08 -35.19 -4.06
N PHE A 23 -29.01 -35.04 -4.83
CA PHE A 23 -27.70 -35.52 -4.42
C PHE A 23 -27.23 -34.65 -3.25
N SER A 24 -27.58 -35.09 -2.04
CA SER A 24 -26.98 -34.66 -0.79
C SER A 24 -25.52 -35.12 -0.77
N CYS A 25 -24.62 -34.29 -1.30
CA CYS A 25 -23.19 -34.41 -1.04
C CYS A 25 -22.93 -33.92 0.38
N ASN A 26 -22.94 -34.87 1.32
CA ASN A 26 -22.52 -34.68 2.70
C ASN A 26 -20.97 -34.60 2.75
N GLN A 27 -20.38 -33.53 2.21
CA GLN A 27 -18.97 -33.20 2.44
C GLN A 27 -18.91 -32.26 3.63
N LYS A 28 -18.48 -32.79 4.79
CA LYS A 28 -18.09 -31.96 5.93
C LYS A 28 -16.99 -31.00 5.47
N PRO A 29 -17.16 -29.68 5.63
CA PRO A 29 -16.09 -28.74 5.32
C PRO A 29 -14.87 -29.01 6.23
N PRO A 30 -13.65 -28.70 5.77
CA PRO A 30 -12.47 -28.70 6.64
C PRO A 30 -12.74 -27.84 7.88
N ARG A 31 -12.25 -28.27 9.05
CA ARG A 31 -12.30 -27.46 10.27
C ARG A 31 -11.40 -26.24 10.09
N ASP A 32 -11.95 -25.15 9.58
CA ASP A 32 -11.37 -23.83 9.77
C ASP A 32 -11.41 -23.51 11.26
N ILE A 33 -10.24 -23.29 11.90
CA ILE A 33 -10.20 -22.66 13.21
C ILE A 33 -10.41 -21.17 12.98
N ALA A 34 -11.65 -20.77 12.78
CA ALA A 34 -12.06 -19.39 13.00
C ALA A 34 -11.91 -19.12 14.50
N VAL A 35 -11.04 -18.19 14.88
CA VAL A 35 -10.99 -17.69 16.26
C VAL A 35 -12.25 -16.84 16.48
N GLN A 36 -13.39 -17.49 16.74
CA GLN A 36 -14.62 -16.84 17.17
C GLN A 36 -14.52 -16.46 18.64
N GLY A 37 -15.12 -15.32 18.98
CA GLY A 37 -15.06 -14.67 20.28
C GLY A 37 -15.45 -15.60 21.44
N THR A 38 -14.68 -15.45 22.52
CA THR A 38 -14.73 -16.21 23.76
C THR A 38 -16.03 -16.00 24.54
N SER A 39 -16.59 -17.11 25.03
CA SER A 39 -17.53 -17.16 26.17
C SER A 39 -16.85 -16.58 27.43
N PRO A 40 -17.59 -15.99 28.40
CA PRO A 40 -17.01 -15.15 29.45
C PRO A 40 -16.10 -15.84 30.49
N ASP A 41 -15.89 -17.16 30.42
CA ASP A 41 -15.35 -17.96 31.54
C ASP A 41 -14.13 -18.84 31.19
N SER A 42 -13.33 -18.52 30.16
CA SER A 42 -12.05 -19.21 29.94
C SER A 42 -10.86 -18.26 30.08
N GLU A 43 -10.00 -18.51 31.06
CA GLU A 43 -8.67 -17.89 31.19
C GLU A 43 -7.98 -17.76 29.82
N HIS A 44 -7.41 -16.58 29.59
CA HIS A 44 -6.63 -16.16 28.42
C HIS A 44 -5.94 -17.30 27.66
N GLN A 45 -6.65 -17.94 26.71
CA GLN A 45 -6.08 -19.05 25.96
C GLN A 45 -5.03 -18.53 24.97
N ARG A 46 -3.76 -18.80 25.28
CA ARG A 46 -2.62 -18.48 24.43
C ARG A 46 -2.81 -19.09 23.03
N VAL A 47 -2.71 -18.27 21.99
CA VAL A 47 -2.77 -18.75 20.60
C VAL A 47 -1.65 -19.77 20.35
N SER A 48 -1.96 -20.87 19.67
CA SER A 48 -1.00 -21.94 19.39
C SER A 48 -0.68 -22.00 17.90
N PHE A 49 0.61 -21.94 17.55
CA PHE A 49 1.08 -22.04 16.17
C PHE A 49 1.35 -23.48 15.71
N LYS A 50 1.15 -24.49 16.58
CA LYS A 50 1.36 -25.90 16.25
C LYS A 50 0.78 -26.35 14.89
N PRO A 51 -0.42 -25.94 14.47
CA PRO A 51 -0.98 -26.36 13.18
C PRO A 51 -0.21 -25.85 11.95
N VAL A 52 0.65 -24.86 12.13
CA VAL A 52 1.34 -24.13 11.04
C VAL A 52 2.86 -24.14 11.20
N GLU A 53 3.39 -24.90 12.17
CA GLU A 53 4.82 -25.08 12.38
C GLU A 53 5.49 -25.79 11.20
N GLY A 54 6.72 -25.39 10.88
CA GLY A 54 7.51 -25.96 9.79
C GLY A 54 7.04 -25.58 8.38
N ILE A 55 5.89 -24.91 8.24
CA ILE A 55 5.35 -24.49 6.94
C ILE A 55 5.91 -23.11 6.57
N ALA A 56 6.44 -23.00 5.36
CA ALA A 56 6.90 -21.73 4.81
C ALA A 56 5.74 -20.96 4.19
N TYR A 57 5.54 -19.73 4.64
CA TYR A 57 4.51 -18.82 4.17
C TYR A 57 5.12 -17.58 3.53
N THR A 58 4.45 -17.07 2.51
CA THR A 58 4.74 -15.79 1.88
C THR A 58 3.51 -14.91 1.94
N GLU A 59 3.68 -13.66 2.35
CA GLU A 59 2.64 -12.64 2.31
C GLU A 59 2.26 -12.35 0.88
N ILE A 60 0.99 -12.55 0.57
CA ILE A 60 0.46 -12.29 -0.77
C ILE A 60 -0.29 -10.97 -0.82
N ARG A 61 -0.70 -10.43 0.34
CA ARG A 61 -1.55 -9.25 0.40
C ARG A 61 -1.50 -8.57 1.75
N ARG A 62 -1.53 -7.24 1.70
CA ARG A 62 -1.84 -6.38 2.83
C ARG A 62 -2.88 -5.37 2.41
N GLU A 63 -3.87 -5.13 3.25
CA GLU A 63 -5.03 -4.30 2.91
C GLU A 63 -5.57 -3.54 4.11
N TYR A 64 -6.16 -2.39 3.86
CA TYR A 64 -6.99 -1.70 4.83
C TYR A 64 -8.32 -2.43 5.00
N GLU A 65 -9.08 -2.07 6.02
CA GLU A 65 -10.41 -2.62 6.32
C GLU A 65 -11.39 -2.56 5.14
N ASN A 66 -11.25 -1.57 4.26
CA ASN A 66 -12.04 -1.46 3.02
C ASN A 66 -11.61 -2.47 1.92
N GLY A 67 -10.63 -3.34 2.20
CA GLY A 67 -10.09 -4.34 1.29
C GLY A 67 -9.07 -3.82 0.27
N VAL A 68 -8.74 -2.53 0.26
CA VAL A 68 -7.81 -1.93 -0.72
C VAL A 68 -6.39 -1.87 -0.14
N GLY A 69 -5.36 -2.09 -0.97
CA GLY A 69 -3.96 -1.96 -0.57
C GLY A 69 -3.46 -0.50 -0.41
N PHE A 70 -4.28 0.50 -0.75
CA PHE A 70 -3.87 1.91 -0.83
C PHE A 70 -4.68 2.78 0.11
N ASN A 71 -4.03 3.81 0.67
CA ASN A 71 -4.72 4.87 1.42
C ASN A 71 -4.91 6.15 0.58
N PRO A 72 -5.67 7.14 1.09
CA PRO A 72 -5.90 8.40 0.38
C PRO A 72 -4.65 9.24 0.13
N LEU A 73 -3.55 9.00 0.86
CA LEU A 73 -2.28 9.70 0.67
C LEU A 73 -1.39 9.06 -0.40
N GLY A 74 -1.80 7.93 -0.99
CA GLY A 74 -1.00 7.19 -1.97
C GLY A 74 -0.07 6.15 -1.37
N TYR A 75 -0.13 5.93 -0.05
CA TYR A 75 0.65 4.87 0.59
C TYR A 75 0.11 3.50 0.16
N HIS A 76 1.00 2.66 -0.37
CA HIS A 76 0.73 1.29 -0.73
C HIS A 76 1.25 0.33 0.35
N LEU A 77 0.35 -0.50 0.86
CA LEU A 77 0.67 -1.61 1.76
C LEU A 77 1.29 -2.76 0.97
N GLN A 78 2.57 -2.65 0.65
CA GLN A 78 3.28 -3.70 -0.08
C GLN A 78 3.47 -4.96 0.80
N PRO A 79 3.15 -6.15 0.28
CA PRO A 79 3.43 -7.41 0.97
C PRO A 79 4.92 -7.75 0.88
N GLU A 80 5.55 -8.02 2.02
CA GLU A 80 7.01 -8.25 2.09
C GLU A 80 7.39 -9.45 2.95
N TRP A 81 6.46 -10.00 3.74
CA TRP A 81 6.79 -10.99 4.74
C TRP A 81 6.98 -12.39 4.14
N LYS A 82 8.07 -13.04 4.55
CA LYS A 82 8.33 -14.48 4.33
C LYS A 82 8.65 -15.11 5.67
N VAL A 83 7.81 -16.02 6.14
CA VAL A 83 7.89 -16.55 7.51
C VAL A 83 7.80 -18.06 7.58
N THR A 84 8.39 -18.64 8.62
CA THR A 84 8.23 -20.04 9.00
C THR A 84 8.25 -20.13 10.52
N PHE A 85 7.15 -20.57 11.14
CA PHE A 85 7.14 -20.85 12.58
C PHE A 85 7.95 -22.10 12.85
N LEU A 86 8.89 -22.04 13.80
CA LEU A 86 9.82 -23.12 14.08
C LEU A 86 9.20 -24.15 15.02
N PRO A 87 9.28 -25.45 14.71
CA PRO A 87 8.68 -26.49 15.54
C PRO A 87 9.16 -26.45 17.00
N GLY A 88 8.21 -26.40 17.93
CA GLY A 88 8.46 -26.52 19.38
C GLY A 88 9.36 -25.44 20.00
N LYS A 89 9.53 -24.27 19.35
CA LYS A 89 10.51 -23.25 19.77
C LYS A 89 9.94 -21.85 20.03
N ASP A 90 8.61 -21.66 19.97
CA ASP A 90 7.96 -20.34 20.10
C ASP A 90 8.72 -19.23 19.34
N SER A 91 9.20 -19.59 18.15
CA SER A 91 10.14 -18.81 17.37
C SER A 91 9.71 -18.81 15.91
N VAL A 92 10.10 -17.77 15.20
CA VAL A 92 9.78 -17.59 13.79
C VAL A 92 11.01 -17.20 13.02
N ARG A 93 11.23 -17.90 11.91
CA ARG A 93 12.23 -17.55 10.92
C ARG A 93 11.59 -16.59 9.92
N ILE A 94 12.09 -15.36 9.85
CA ILE A 94 11.56 -14.29 8.98
C ILE A 94 12.67 -13.75 8.07
N PHE A 95 12.34 -13.46 6.81
CA PHE A 95 13.29 -12.83 5.89
C PHE A 95 13.47 -11.35 6.27
N SER A 96 14.71 -10.92 6.45
CA SER A 96 15.05 -9.51 6.60
C SER A 96 15.52 -8.95 5.26
N PRO A 97 14.75 -8.04 4.62
CA PRO A 97 15.18 -7.38 3.40
C PRO A 97 16.45 -6.53 3.60
N VAL A 98 16.65 -6.01 4.82
CA VAL A 98 17.83 -5.20 5.17
C VAL A 98 19.09 -6.06 5.17
N LEU A 99 19.02 -7.27 5.76
CA LEU A 99 20.17 -8.16 5.86
C LEU A 99 20.30 -9.12 4.66
N GLY A 100 19.32 -9.14 3.75
CA GLY A 100 19.28 -10.08 2.62
C GLY A 100 19.21 -11.56 3.03
N ARG A 101 18.82 -11.86 4.27
CA ARG A 101 18.84 -13.22 4.83
C ARG A 101 17.70 -13.45 5.82
N PHE A 102 17.41 -14.72 6.08
CA PHE A 102 16.50 -15.09 7.16
C PHE A 102 17.15 -14.92 8.53
N ILE A 103 16.38 -14.39 9.47
CA ILE A 103 16.74 -14.29 10.89
C ILE A 103 15.68 -15.04 11.71
N VAL A 104 16.08 -15.51 12.90
CA VAL A 104 15.18 -16.14 13.84
C VAL A 104 14.88 -15.16 14.95
N ASN A 105 13.60 -14.91 15.18
CA ASN A 105 13.10 -14.07 16.26
C ASN A 105 12.16 -14.89 17.15
N GLU A 106 12.13 -14.54 18.43
CA GLU A 106 11.14 -15.08 19.36
C GLU A 106 9.75 -14.53 19.03
N VAL A 107 8.72 -15.35 19.26
CA VAL A 107 7.32 -14.93 19.24
C VAL A 107 6.93 -14.57 20.66
N ILE A 108 6.66 -13.30 20.92
CA ILE A 108 6.19 -12.85 22.23
C ILE A 108 4.67 -12.91 22.24
N TYR A 109 4.09 -13.51 23.27
CA TYR A 109 2.65 -13.68 23.38
C TYR A 109 2.05 -12.63 24.31
N ASP A 110 0.88 -12.15 23.96
CA ASP A 110 0.06 -11.25 24.76
C ASP A 110 -1.39 -11.78 24.77
N HIS A 111 -2.29 -11.10 25.47
CA HIS A 111 -3.71 -11.45 25.56
C HIS A 111 -4.42 -11.44 24.20
N ASP A 112 -5.63 -12.03 24.14
CA ASP A 112 -6.55 -11.96 22.99
C ASP A 112 -5.97 -12.37 21.62
N SER A 113 -5.12 -13.41 21.62
CA SER A 113 -4.41 -13.87 20.42
C SER A 113 -3.51 -12.80 19.78
N VAL A 114 -3.02 -11.86 20.59
CA VAL A 114 -2.02 -10.88 20.16
C VAL A 114 -0.63 -11.45 20.35
N VAL A 115 0.24 -11.23 19.36
CA VAL A 115 1.64 -11.65 19.40
C VAL A 115 2.53 -10.53 18.87
N ASN A 116 3.75 -10.43 19.38
CA ASN A 116 4.82 -9.69 18.72
C ASN A 116 5.66 -10.67 17.90
N VAL A 117 5.76 -10.40 16.61
CA VAL A 117 6.64 -11.11 15.69
C VAL A 117 7.54 -10.08 15.04
N ALA A 118 8.86 -10.20 15.25
CA ALA A 118 9.85 -9.33 14.61
C ALA A 118 9.53 -7.83 14.75
N HIS A 119 9.26 -7.39 15.98
CA HIS A 119 8.88 -6.02 16.32
C HIS A 119 7.51 -5.55 15.81
N SER A 120 6.73 -6.41 15.14
CA SER A 120 5.37 -6.09 14.71
C SER A 120 4.36 -6.77 15.62
N TRP A 121 3.41 -5.98 16.14
CA TRP A 121 2.29 -6.49 16.92
C TRP A 121 1.17 -6.93 16.00
N LEU A 122 0.73 -8.17 16.15
CA LEU A 122 -0.22 -8.83 15.26
C LEU A 122 -1.31 -9.50 16.11
N LYS A 123 -2.57 -9.26 15.78
CA LYS A 123 -3.68 -10.08 16.27
C LYS A 123 -3.94 -11.21 15.29
N VAL A 124 -3.84 -12.45 15.76
CA VAL A 124 -4.10 -13.65 14.95
C VAL A 124 -5.59 -13.74 14.63
N LYS A 125 -5.92 -13.84 13.35
CA LYS A 125 -7.30 -14.00 12.87
C LYS A 125 -7.57 -15.39 12.28
N LEU A 126 -6.57 -15.97 11.62
CA LEU A 126 -6.64 -17.30 11.03
C LEU A 126 -5.26 -17.98 11.09
N LEU A 127 -5.25 -19.23 11.52
CA LEU A 127 -4.10 -20.14 11.42
C LEU A 127 -4.55 -21.42 10.71
N HIS A 128 -4.12 -21.59 9.46
CA HIS A 128 -4.40 -22.78 8.66
C HIS A 128 -3.12 -23.21 7.90
N PRO A 129 -2.88 -24.52 7.67
CA PRO A 129 -1.73 -24.99 6.91
C PRO A 129 -1.55 -24.33 5.53
N ASP A 130 -2.65 -23.95 4.89
CA ASP A 130 -2.62 -23.27 3.58
C ASP A 130 -2.55 -21.74 3.68
N SER A 131 -3.05 -21.14 4.77
CA SER A 131 -3.21 -19.69 4.87
C SER A 131 -3.14 -19.17 6.30
N LEU A 132 -2.58 -17.97 6.44
CA LEU A 132 -2.55 -17.20 7.68
C LEU A 132 -3.22 -15.86 7.44
N LYS A 133 -3.95 -15.37 8.44
CA LYS A 133 -4.47 -14.00 8.44
C LYS A 133 -4.16 -13.33 9.77
N PHE A 134 -3.57 -12.14 9.68
CA PHE A 134 -3.27 -11.29 10.83
C PHE A 134 -3.94 -9.93 10.66
N GLN A 135 -4.31 -9.32 11.77
CA GLN A 135 -4.55 -7.88 11.85
C GLN A 135 -3.30 -7.23 12.43
N VAL A 136 -2.75 -6.23 11.75
CA VAL A 136 -1.61 -5.45 12.24
C VAL A 136 -2.10 -4.46 13.27
N LEU A 137 -1.43 -4.42 14.42
CA LEU A 137 -1.74 -3.52 15.52
C LEU A 137 -0.69 -2.43 15.61
N TYR A 138 -1.14 -1.18 15.74
CA TYR A 138 -0.26 -0.09 16.10
C TYR A 138 -0.18 0.00 17.63
N VAL A 139 1.00 -0.21 18.19
CA VAL A 139 1.21 -0.19 19.64
C VAL A 139 2.17 0.93 19.98
N ARG A 140 1.74 1.83 20.87
CA ARG A 140 2.57 2.93 21.38
C ARG A 140 2.45 2.98 22.90
N ASN A 141 3.58 3.13 23.59
CA ASN A 141 3.63 3.19 25.05
C ASN A 141 2.89 2.02 25.72
N LYS A 142 3.08 0.80 25.21
CA LYS A 142 2.43 -0.44 25.66
C LYS A 142 0.89 -0.42 25.60
N ARG A 143 0.32 0.42 24.73
CA ARG A 143 -1.12 0.48 24.47
C ARG A 143 -1.37 0.25 22.99
N ILE A 144 -2.33 -0.61 22.68
CA ILE A 144 -2.88 -0.70 21.34
C ILE A 144 -3.58 0.62 21.05
N MET A 145 -3.12 1.30 20.02
CA MET A 145 -3.72 2.55 19.57
C MET A 145 -4.85 2.22 18.62
N ASP A 146 -5.99 2.86 18.83
CA ASP A 146 -7.05 2.87 17.84
C ASP A 146 -6.63 3.79 16.70
N THR A 147 -6.07 3.19 15.65
CA THR A 147 -5.66 3.92 14.45
C THR A 147 -6.80 3.97 13.46
N THR A 148 -6.95 5.10 12.77
CA THR A 148 -7.86 5.23 11.64
C THR A 148 -7.49 4.23 10.54
N GLY A 149 -8.23 3.12 10.50
CA GLY A 149 -8.09 2.05 9.51
C GLY A 149 -7.32 0.84 10.04
N GLN A 150 -8.03 -0.28 10.20
CA GLN A 150 -7.40 -1.56 10.51
C GLN A 150 -6.66 -2.09 9.27
N ILE A 151 -5.47 -2.68 9.49
CA ILE A 151 -4.67 -3.29 8.45
C ILE A 151 -4.69 -4.80 8.63
N PHE A 152 -4.91 -5.53 7.54
CA PHE A 152 -4.90 -6.98 7.50
C PHE A 152 -3.80 -7.50 6.59
N MET A 153 -3.11 -8.53 7.04
CA MET A 153 -2.11 -9.27 6.28
C MET A 153 -2.62 -10.67 5.99
N THR A 154 -2.48 -11.13 4.75
CA THR A 154 -2.79 -12.49 4.33
C THR A 154 -1.53 -13.14 3.76
N LEU A 155 -1.20 -14.31 4.30
CA LEU A 155 -0.07 -15.12 3.83
C LEU A 155 -0.59 -16.47 3.36
N TYR A 156 -0.03 -16.99 2.27
CA TYR A 156 -0.28 -18.34 1.81
C TYR A 156 0.95 -19.21 1.98
N SER A 157 0.74 -20.48 2.24
CA SER A 157 1.85 -21.42 2.26
C SER A 157 2.42 -21.57 0.85
N ASN A 158 3.73 -21.66 0.74
CA ASN A 158 4.39 -21.80 -0.55
C ASN A 158 3.94 -23.08 -1.27
N LYS A 159 3.59 -24.13 -0.51
CA LYS A 159 2.99 -25.36 -1.02
C LYS A 159 1.61 -25.11 -1.62
N TYR A 160 0.74 -24.38 -0.94
CA TYR A 160 -0.60 -24.07 -1.45
C TYR A 160 -0.54 -23.25 -2.75
N ILE A 161 0.33 -22.24 -2.81
CA ILE A 161 0.57 -21.43 -4.02
C ILE A 161 0.98 -22.32 -5.20
N LYS A 162 1.97 -23.21 -4.98
CA LYS A 162 2.51 -24.07 -6.03
C LYS A 162 1.54 -25.18 -6.46
N ASP A 163 1.03 -25.94 -5.51
CA ASP A 163 0.36 -27.22 -5.79
C ASP A 163 -1.14 -27.05 -6.05
N LYS A 164 -1.79 -26.07 -5.40
CA LYS A 164 -3.24 -25.84 -5.49
C LYS A 164 -3.58 -24.68 -6.41
N LEU A 165 -2.99 -23.51 -6.17
CA LEU A 165 -3.26 -22.31 -6.98
C LEU A 165 -2.56 -22.36 -8.34
N LYS A 166 -1.46 -23.11 -8.46
CA LYS A 166 -0.66 -23.27 -9.69
C LYS A 166 -0.25 -21.92 -10.28
N THR A 167 0.21 -21.02 -9.41
CA THR A 167 0.59 -19.65 -9.77
C THR A 167 1.89 -19.24 -9.07
N THR A 168 2.31 -17.99 -9.23
CA THR A 168 3.52 -17.43 -8.63
C THR A 168 3.16 -16.48 -7.49
N VAL A 169 4.13 -16.20 -6.61
CA VAL A 169 3.96 -15.18 -5.56
C VAL A 169 3.75 -13.82 -6.20
N GLU A 170 4.52 -13.52 -7.25
CA GLU A 170 4.52 -12.26 -7.97
C GLU A 170 3.15 -11.99 -8.59
N ASP A 171 2.48 -13.01 -9.15
CA ASP A 171 1.12 -12.88 -9.69
C ASP A 171 0.09 -12.61 -8.60
N LEU A 172 0.20 -13.25 -7.44
CA LEU A 172 -0.73 -13.06 -6.32
C LEU A 172 -0.56 -11.71 -5.62
N GLN A 173 0.65 -11.15 -5.65
CA GLN A 173 0.96 -9.83 -5.10
C GLN A 173 0.58 -8.67 -6.04
N LYS A 174 0.15 -8.96 -7.28
CA LYS A 174 -0.31 -7.91 -8.20
C LYS A 174 -1.54 -7.20 -7.63
N PRO A 175 -1.62 -5.86 -7.76
CA PRO A 175 -2.79 -5.10 -7.37
C PRO A 175 -4.07 -5.64 -8.04
N PRO A 176 -5.11 -6.02 -7.29
CA PRO A 176 -6.36 -6.50 -7.85
C PRO A 176 -7.15 -5.36 -8.52
N ARG A 177 -8.22 -5.74 -9.24
CA ARG A 177 -9.15 -4.79 -9.87
C ARG A 177 -9.68 -3.72 -8.92
N ARG A 178 -9.96 -4.05 -7.65
CA ARG A 178 -10.46 -3.08 -6.66
C ARG A 178 -9.45 -1.97 -6.36
N ASP A 179 -8.17 -2.29 -6.32
CA ASP A 179 -7.10 -1.32 -6.14
C ASP A 179 -6.98 -0.43 -7.38
N SER A 180 -7.07 -1.01 -8.58
CA SER A 180 -7.11 -0.25 -9.82
C SER A 180 -8.29 0.72 -9.88
N VAL A 181 -9.48 0.30 -9.44
CA VAL A 181 -10.68 1.16 -9.39
C VAL A 181 -10.50 2.28 -8.36
N TYR A 182 -9.97 1.96 -7.18
CA TYR A 182 -9.68 2.94 -6.14
C TYR A 182 -8.68 4.00 -6.61
N ILE A 183 -7.55 3.59 -7.20
CA ILE A 183 -6.55 4.52 -7.73
C ILE A 183 -7.11 5.35 -8.88
N LYS A 184 -7.87 4.76 -9.83
CA LYS A 184 -8.55 5.55 -10.87
C LYS A 184 -9.46 6.64 -10.29
N ASN A 185 -10.11 6.35 -9.16
CA ASN A 185 -10.94 7.32 -8.47
C ASN A 185 -10.11 8.44 -7.82
N LEU A 186 -9.02 8.09 -7.13
CA LEU A 186 -8.09 9.09 -6.56
C LEU A 186 -7.48 9.97 -7.65
N VAL A 187 -7.00 9.39 -8.75
CA VAL A 187 -6.47 10.12 -9.89
C VAL A 187 -7.50 11.11 -10.42
N ARG A 188 -8.74 10.69 -10.67
CA ARG A 188 -9.80 11.59 -11.14
C ARG A 188 -10.03 12.77 -10.20
N GLN A 189 -10.06 12.53 -8.89
CA GLN A 189 -10.23 13.59 -7.89
C GLN A 189 -9.03 14.54 -7.85
N SER A 190 -7.81 14.00 -7.92
CA SER A 190 -6.57 14.78 -7.95
C SER A 190 -6.50 15.69 -9.18
N LEU A 191 -6.93 15.22 -10.35
CA LEU A 191 -6.97 16.02 -11.57
C LEU A 191 -8.01 17.14 -11.50
N ALA A 192 -9.15 16.89 -10.85
CA ALA A 192 -10.19 17.90 -10.66
C ALA A 192 -9.78 18.98 -9.63
N GLN A 193 -8.94 18.66 -8.66
CA GLN A 193 -8.50 19.57 -7.60
C GLN A 193 -7.00 19.40 -7.29
N VAL A 194 -6.14 19.73 -8.25
CA VAL A 194 -4.69 19.52 -8.23
C VAL A 194 -4.04 19.94 -6.92
N THR A 195 -4.36 21.13 -6.40
CA THR A 195 -3.75 21.69 -5.18
C THR A 195 -4.30 21.12 -3.87
N LYS A 196 -5.45 20.45 -3.89
CA LYS A 196 -6.13 19.95 -2.67
C LYS A 196 -6.12 18.42 -2.56
N LYS A 197 -6.00 17.73 -3.69
CA LYS A 197 -6.22 16.29 -3.81
C LYS A 197 -5.05 15.56 -4.48
N ALA A 198 -3.92 16.22 -4.71
CA ALA A 198 -2.67 15.53 -5.03
C ALA A 198 -2.33 14.50 -3.94
N PHE A 199 -1.66 13.42 -4.33
CA PHE A 199 -1.27 12.33 -3.44
C PHE A 199 0.06 11.74 -3.88
N ALA A 200 0.71 10.96 -3.02
CA ALA A 200 2.01 10.37 -3.34
C ALA A 200 1.89 9.36 -4.47
N ALA A 201 2.89 9.34 -5.36
CA ALA A 201 2.99 8.37 -6.44
C ALA A 201 3.91 7.21 -6.05
N THR A 202 3.46 5.97 -6.24
CA THR A 202 4.31 4.78 -5.98
C THR A 202 5.51 4.70 -6.91
N GLU A 203 5.36 5.20 -8.14
CA GLU A 203 6.46 5.54 -9.04
C GLU A 203 6.71 7.05 -8.90
N PRO A 204 7.68 7.47 -8.07
CA PRO A 204 7.84 8.87 -7.70
C PRO A 204 8.27 9.74 -8.87
N VAL A 205 7.92 11.03 -8.79
CA VAL A 205 8.40 12.08 -9.71
C VAL A 205 9.92 12.01 -9.86
N THR A 206 10.42 12.26 -11.07
CA THR A 206 11.86 12.43 -11.31
C THR A 206 12.14 13.80 -11.93
N LEU A 207 13.26 14.40 -11.52
CA LEU A 207 13.74 15.69 -12.02
C LEU A 207 15.09 15.48 -12.67
N THR A 208 15.27 16.03 -13.87
CA THR A 208 16.52 15.98 -14.61
C THR A 208 16.86 17.37 -15.13
N SER A 209 18.14 17.73 -15.11
CA SER A 209 18.57 19.03 -15.59
C SER A 209 18.57 19.08 -17.13
N LYS A 210 18.09 20.18 -17.69
CA LYS A 210 18.22 20.53 -19.11
C LYS A 210 19.54 21.20 -19.43
N VAL A 211 20.24 21.73 -18.42
CA VAL A 211 21.41 22.61 -18.59
C VAL A 211 22.54 22.26 -17.62
N PRO A 212 23.82 22.40 -18.02
CA PRO A 212 24.96 22.03 -17.16
C PRO A 212 25.05 22.81 -15.83
N GLN A 213 24.52 24.04 -15.81
CA GLN A 213 24.56 24.93 -14.64
C GLN A 213 23.58 24.53 -13.53
N VAL A 214 22.69 23.56 -13.78
CA VAL A 214 21.77 23.05 -12.77
C VAL A 214 22.14 21.62 -12.38
N LYS A 215 22.42 21.42 -11.09
CA LYS A 215 22.65 20.09 -10.50
C LYS A 215 21.45 19.71 -9.66
N ILE A 216 21.01 18.46 -9.81
CA ILE A 216 19.86 17.91 -9.08
C ILE A 216 20.29 16.63 -8.39
N LYS A 217 20.08 16.56 -7.08
CA LYS A 217 20.31 15.35 -6.29
C LYS A 217 19.03 14.97 -5.57
N ARG A 218 18.55 13.75 -5.80
CA ARG A 218 17.45 13.20 -5.00
C ARG A 218 17.99 12.76 -3.63
N GLN A 219 17.33 13.20 -2.57
CA GLN A 219 17.55 12.65 -1.24
C GLN A 219 16.86 11.29 -1.14
N VAL A 220 17.63 10.29 -0.76
CA VAL A 220 17.13 8.94 -0.49
C VAL A 220 17.51 8.64 0.94
N LEU A 221 16.50 8.33 1.76
CA LEU A 221 16.73 7.76 3.08
C LEU A 221 17.44 6.42 2.86
N SER A 222 18.72 6.37 3.24
CA SER A 222 19.44 5.09 3.26
C SER A 222 18.89 4.27 4.41
N ARG A 223 18.84 2.95 4.22
CA ARG A 223 18.40 2.00 5.25
C ARG A 223 19.26 2.08 6.52
N ASP A 224 20.50 2.56 6.41
CA ASP A 224 21.43 2.75 7.52
C ASP A 224 21.19 4.05 8.32
N ASN A 225 20.60 5.08 7.69
CA ASN A 225 20.26 6.36 8.29
C ASN A 225 18.77 6.50 8.63
N ALA A 226 18.02 5.39 8.55
CA ALA A 226 16.67 5.32 9.09
C ALA A 226 16.76 5.48 10.61
N LEU A 227 16.66 6.73 11.08
CA LEU A 227 16.19 7.03 12.43
C LEU A 227 14.97 6.12 12.67
N LYS A 228 14.86 5.53 13.86
CA LYS A 228 14.01 4.36 14.22
C LYS A 228 12.56 4.34 13.72
N ASP A 229 12.04 5.44 13.17
CA ASP A 229 10.68 5.61 12.69
C ASP A 229 10.54 5.94 11.18
N ALA A 230 11.65 6.21 10.46
CA ALA A 230 11.62 6.50 9.02
C ALA A 230 11.71 5.20 8.21
N THR A 231 10.75 4.96 7.31
CA THR A 231 10.69 3.74 6.50
C THR A 231 11.13 4.00 5.06
N VAL A 232 11.56 2.96 4.35
CA VAL A 232 11.90 3.06 2.91
C VAL A 232 10.71 3.57 2.09
N ALA A 233 9.48 3.34 2.55
CA ALA A 233 8.28 3.86 1.92
C ALA A 233 8.19 5.40 1.95
N ASP A 234 8.86 6.07 2.90
CA ASP A 234 8.94 7.53 2.94
C ASP A 234 9.66 8.11 1.70
N ASN A 235 10.52 7.33 1.05
CA ASN A 235 11.26 7.76 -0.13
C ASN A 235 10.36 8.10 -1.33
N TYR A 236 9.19 7.47 -1.45
CA TYR A 236 8.22 7.80 -2.50
C TYR A 236 7.07 8.66 -2.00
N LEU A 237 6.74 8.62 -0.70
CA LEU A 237 5.64 9.42 -0.13
C LEU A 237 5.85 10.92 -0.29
N LEU A 238 7.07 11.39 -0.05
CA LEU A 238 7.43 12.79 -0.24
C LEU A 238 8.86 12.91 -0.79
N PRO A 239 9.07 12.68 -2.10
CA PRO A 239 10.38 12.73 -2.72
C PRO A 239 11.01 14.10 -2.49
N THR A 240 12.24 14.13 -1.98
CA THR A 240 12.97 15.38 -1.70
C THR A 240 14.16 15.54 -2.65
N PHE A 241 14.36 16.74 -3.18
CA PHE A 241 15.44 17.05 -4.11
C PHE A 241 16.23 18.27 -3.65
N ASP A 242 17.56 18.18 -3.71
CA ASP A 242 18.46 19.32 -3.60
C ASP A 242 18.81 19.79 -5.02
N ILE A 243 18.58 21.06 -5.29
CA ILE A 243 18.75 21.69 -6.59
C ILE A 243 19.73 22.86 -6.42
N GLU A 244 20.85 22.81 -7.13
CA GLU A 244 21.85 23.88 -7.17
C GLU A 244 21.83 24.52 -8.56
N ILE A 245 21.69 25.83 -8.60
CA ILE A 245 21.61 26.65 -9.82
C ILE A 245 22.79 27.62 -9.80
N HIS A 246 23.79 27.34 -10.63
CA HIS A 246 24.90 28.25 -10.91
C HIS A 246 24.46 29.35 -11.88
N LYS A 247 25.14 30.50 -11.83
CA LYS A 247 24.81 31.72 -12.60
C LYS A 247 23.39 32.22 -12.34
N ALA A 248 22.95 32.12 -11.09
CA ALA A 248 21.70 32.72 -10.66
C ALA A 248 21.83 34.26 -10.59
N TYR A 249 20.70 34.95 -10.72
CA TYR A 249 20.65 36.42 -10.67
C TYR A 249 21.11 36.96 -9.31
N ALA A 250 20.88 36.19 -8.24
CA ALA A 250 21.31 36.49 -6.89
C ALA A 250 21.53 35.18 -6.11
N ASN A 251 22.27 35.28 -5.00
CA ASN A 251 22.37 34.19 -4.05
C ASN A 251 21.04 34.00 -3.30
N PHE A 252 20.51 32.78 -3.29
CA PHE A 252 19.31 32.46 -2.52
C PHE A 252 19.31 31.00 -2.06
N ASN A 253 18.53 30.72 -1.01
CA ASN A 253 18.32 29.38 -0.50
C ASN A 253 16.86 29.23 -0.02
N HIS A 254 16.11 28.35 -0.67
CA HIS A 254 14.68 28.19 -0.44
C HIS A 254 14.28 26.73 -0.36
N SER A 255 13.54 26.37 0.68
CA SER A 255 12.92 25.05 0.83
C SER A 255 11.41 25.15 0.70
N MET A 256 10.84 24.42 -0.26
CA MET A 256 9.42 24.49 -0.61
C MET A 256 8.86 23.14 -1.00
N GLN A 257 7.54 23.00 -0.87
CA GLN A 257 6.76 21.90 -1.39
C GLN A 257 6.18 22.33 -2.74
N LEU A 258 6.31 21.45 -3.73
CA LEU A 258 5.74 21.62 -5.06
C LEU A 258 4.76 20.49 -5.35
N ILE A 259 3.85 20.75 -6.26
CA ILE A 259 3.02 19.73 -6.91
C ILE A 259 3.52 19.59 -8.34
N VAL A 260 3.77 18.36 -8.75
CA VAL A 260 4.02 18.02 -10.16
C VAL A 260 2.73 17.48 -10.73
N ASP A 261 2.16 18.15 -11.72
CA ASP A 261 0.94 17.68 -12.37
C ASP A 261 1.19 16.45 -13.26
N GLN A 262 0.11 15.90 -13.82
CA GLN A 262 0.16 14.72 -14.69
C GLN A 262 0.98 14.91 -15.98
N ASN A 263 1.28 16.15 -16.36
CA ASN A 263 2.06 16.51 -17.54
C ASN A 263 3.49 16.94 -17.19
N GLY A 264 3.88 16.90 -15.91
CA GLY A 264 5.20 17.33 -15.44
C GLY A 264 5.31 18.83 -15.14
N LYS A 265 4.22 19.59 -15.15
CA LYS A 265 4.23 21.01 -14.77
C LYS A 265 4.49 21.14 -13.27
N LEU A 266 5.46 21.98 -12.91
CA LEU A 266 5.75 22.34 -11.52
C LEU A 266 4.78 23.43 -11.06
N ILE A 267 4.14 23.21 -9.91
CA ILE A 267 3.21 24.15 -9.28
C ILE A 267 3.68 24.40 -7.86
N PHE A 268 3.93 25.67 -7.52
CA PHE A 268 4.24 26.05 -6.14
C PHE A 268 3.04 25.79 -5.23
N ASP A 269 3.27 25.09 -4.12
CA ASP A 269 2.25 24.84 -3.08
C ASP A 269 2.52 25.73 -1.85
N LYS A 270 3.61 25.46 -1.13
CA LYS A 270 3.93 26.20 0.10
C LYS A 270 5.41 26.14 0.48
N PRO A 271 5.91 27.10 1.29
CA PRO A 271 7.19 26.96 1.97
C PRO A 271 7.20 25.76 2.93
N THR A 272 8.36 25.13 3.12
CA THR A 272 8.50 24.02 4.11
C THR A 272 9.10 24.47 5.44
N VAL A 273 9.70 25.66 5.49
CA VAL A 273 10.18 26.30 6.71
C VAL A 273 9.12 27.27 7.21
N LEU A 274 8.93 27.35 8.54
CA LEU A 274 8.08 28.35 9.16
C LEU A 274 8.64 29.75 8.86
N LEU A 275 7.81 30.60 8.29
CA LEU A 275 8.12 31.99 8.02
C LEU A 275 7.37 32.83 9.06
N TYR A 276 8.09 33.47 9.96
CA TYR A 276 7.50 34.31 11.00
C TYR A 276 7.12 35.70 10.46
N ASP A 277 7.85 36.21 9.45
CA ASP A 277 7.62 37.53 8.84
C ASP A 277 7.54 37.46 7.30
N GLU A 278 6.83 38.43 6.70
CA GLU A 278 6.75 38.66 5.24
C GLU A 278 6.36 37.44 4.39
N VAL A 279 5.51 36.59 4.94
CA VAL A 279 5.11 35.30 4.36
C VAL A 279 4.69 35.42 2.89
N GLU A 280 3.90 36.43 2.54
CA GLU A 280 3.40 36.60 1.17
C GLU A 280 4.47 37.06 0.18
N ASN A 281 5.38 37.95 0.57
CA ASN A 281 6.49 38.36 -0.30
C ASN A 281 7.45 37.19 -0.53
N ARG A 282 7.76 36.42 0.51
CA ARG A 282 8.61 35.23 0.39
C ARG A 282 7.96 34.15 -0.47
N LYS A 283 6.64 33.92 -0.35
CA LYS A 283 5.89 33.03 -1.26
C LYS A 283 5.98 33.49 -2.71
N LYS A 284 5.85 34.79 -2.99
CA LYS A 284 5.99 35.34 -4.35
C LYS A 284 7.38 35.09 -4.92
N VAL A 285 8.43 35.31 -4.13
CA VAL A 285 9.82 35.03 -4.55
C VAL A 285 10.02 33.55 -4.85
N MET A 286 9.60 32.66 -3.95
CA MET A 286 9.68 31.21 -4.17
C MET A 286 8.90 30.77 -5.41
N LYS A 287 7.70 31.29 -5.60
CA LYS A 287 6.90 31.05 -6.82
C LYS A 287 7.65 31.54 -8.07
N GLY A 288 8.29 32.71 -8.01
CA GLY A 288 9.14 33.23 -9.09
C GLY A 288 10.31 32.32 -9.43
N VAL A 289 10.95 31.70 -8.42
CA VAL A 289 12.00 30.68 -8.65
C VAL A 289 11.43 29.45 -9.36
N VAL A 290 10.23 28.99 -9.00
CA VAL A 290 9.58 27.84 -9.66
C VAL A 290 9.22 28.17 -11.11
N ASP A 291 8.53 29.29 -11.32
CA ASP A 291 8.03 29.70 -12.64
C ASP A 291 9.17 30.09 -13.60
N GLY A 292 10.25 30.69 -13.07
CA GLY A 292 11.38 31.18 -13.84
C GLY A 292 12.54 30.19 -13.96
N TYR A 293 13.13 29.76 -12.85
CA TYR A 293 14.30 28.87 -12.91
C TYR A 293 13.89 27.43 -13.19
N LEU A 294 13.07 26.85 -12.32
CA LEU A 294 12.83 25.41 -12.33
C LEU A 294 12.09 24.97 -13.59
N THR A 295 11.04 25.69 -13.98
CA THR A 295 10.24 25.37 -15.18
C THR A 295 11.09 25.36 -16.46
N TYR A 296 12.05 26.28 -16.57
CA TYR A 296 12.90 26.40 -17.76
C TYR A 296 14.08 25.44 -17.75
N TYR A 297 14.73 25.21 -16.60
CA TYR A 297 15.96 24.42 -16.51
C TYR A 297 15.76 22.95 -16.18
N ILE A 298 14.56 22.52 -15.80
CA ILE A 298 14.31 21.14 -15.37
C ILE A 298 13.34 20.45 -16.32
N THR A 299 13.66 19.22 -16.68
CA THR A 299 12.74 18.24 -17.26
C THR A 299 12.18 17.39 -16.14
N THR A 300 10.86 17.38 -16.05
CA THR A 300 10.11 16.71 -14.98
C THR A 300 9.35 15.51 -15.55
N THR A 301 9.58 14.33 -15.00
CA THR A 301 8.73 13.16 -15.28
C THR A 301 7.65 13.09 -14.19
N PRO A 302 6.37 13.08 -14.56
CA PRO A 302 5.28 13.01 -13.58
C PRO A 302 5.30 11.68 -12.82
N GLY A 303 4.88 11.74 -11.55
CA GLY A 303 4.69 10.55 -10.73
C GLY A 303 3.52 9.71 -11.23
N LYS A 304 3.63 8.39 -11.06
CA LYS A 304 2.59 7.43 -11.45
C LYS A 304 2.22 6.48 -10.33
N THR A 305 0.97 6.05 -10.33
CA THR A 305 0.50 4.93 -9.50
C THR A 305 -0.25 3.97 -10.38
N LEU A 306 0.18 2.70 -10.40
CA LEU A 306 -0.34 1.67 -11.31
C LEU A 306 -0.31 2.11 -12.78
N GLY A 307 0.78 2.80 -13.19
CA GLY A 307 0.94 3.33 -14.55
C GLY A 307 0.13 4.58 -14.90
N LEU A 308 -0.70 5.10 -13.97
CA LEU A 308 -1.49 6.32 -14.19
C LEU A 308 -0.74 7.54 -13.66
N ALA A 309 -0.44 8.51 -14.53
CA ALA A 309 0.16 9.79 -14.13
C ALA A 309 -0.86 10.67 -13.40
N HIS A 310 -0.44 11.32 -12.32
CA HIS A 310 -1.31 12.20 -11.52
C HIS A 310 -0.52 13.27 -10.74
N PRO A 311 -1.20 14.37 -10.32
CA PRO A 311 -0.68 15.32 -9.37
C PRO A 311 -0.05 14.68 -8.14
N SER A 312 1.23 14.98 -7.90
CA SER A 312 2.02 14.39 -6.82
C SER A 312 2.87 15.45 -6.11
N PHE A 313 3.00 15.34 -4.79
CA PHE A 313 3.83 16.24 -4.01
C PHE A 313 5.31 15.88 -4.09
N ILE A 314 6.16 16.90 -4.13
CA ILE A 314 7.61 16.78 -3.92
C ILE A 314 8.09 17.89 -2.99
N ARG A 315 9.22 17.69 -2.34
CA ARG A 315 9.96 18.73 -1.63
C ARG A 315 11.21 19.09 -2.43
N VAL A 316 11.52 20.37 -2.49
CA VAL A 316 12.74 20.86 -3.11
C VAL A 316 13.46 21.83 -2.19
N ASN A 317 14.78 21.69 -2.09
CA ASN A 317 15.69 22.67 -1.53
C ASN A 317 16.45 23.28 -2.71
N VAL A 318 16.24 24.56 -2.99
CA VAL A 318 16.81 25.24 -4.14
C VAL A 318 17.83 26.27 -3.67
N LYS A 319 19.06 26.12 -4.14
CA LYS A 319 20.17 27.04 -3.89
C LYS A 319 20.57 27.72 -5.20
N GLY A 320 20.47 29.04 -5.25
CA GLY A 320 21.02 29.87 -6.33
C GLY A 320 22.39 30.42 -5.94
N ILE A 321 23.35 30.35 -6.86
CA ILE A 321 24.70 30.89 -6.70
C ILE A 321 24.94 31.92 -7.80
N GLN A 322 25.31 33.13 -7.40
CA GLN A 322 25.73 34.21 -8.30
C GLN A 322 27.26 34.12 -8.46
N ASP A 323 27.70 33.28 -9.39
CA ASP A 323 29.11 33.02 -9.73
C ASP A 323 29.47 33.36 -11.18
#